data_AF-A0A7R9UYL3-F1
#
_entry.id   AF-A0A7R9UYL3-F1
#
_cell.length_a   1.000
_cell.length_b   1.000
_cell.length_c   1.000
_cell.angle_alpha   90.00
_cell.angle_beta   90.00
_cell.angle_gamma   90.00
#
_symmetry.space_group_name_H-M   'P 1'
#
loop_
_entity.id
_entity.type
_entity.pdbx_description
1 polymer ?
#
loop_
_entity_poly.entity_id
_entity_poly.type
_entity_poly.pdbx_seq_one_letter_code
_entity_poly.pdbx_strand_id
1 'polypeptide(L)'
;DGLDIAPDSSGVWHIPPLASDPPMRVRAAELSHRVPTVGFAALEDERPGGVDAASLLPILAAEGVPASAIGALKRGEPLSLPSGRVLTAAEFVRPSTRRKLVVLGDLSAASDAMCELASDCDLLVHEATNAYLERDRERQPTASAESVEAAATLKGHSTPQMAGRLARRVRARNLALTHFSAMYSGAVDEASLLVMAEIESLARQECKLAGTAVFAARDLMSLTVAVDGRVTVDAGPDGDEPAA
;
A
#
# COMPACT_ATOMS: atom_id res chain seq x y z
N ASP A 1 -26.20 -3.06 17.41
CA ASP A 1 -25.24 -3.45 18.44
C ASP A 1 -23.87 -2.94 18.02
N GLY A 2 -23.39 -1.88 18.67
CA GLY A 2 -22.04 -1.36 18.42
C GLY A 2 -21.04 -2.09 19.31
N LEU A 3 -19.82 -2.29 18.80
CA LEU A 3 -18.69 -2.77 19.59
C LEU A 3 -17.71 -1.61 19.77
N ASP A 4 -17.47 -1.21 21.01
CA ASP A 4 -16.42 -0.26 21.33
C ASP A 4 -15.07 -0.98 21.35
N ILE A 5 -14.13 -0.48 20.55
CA ILE A 5 -12.76 -1.01 20.46
C ILE A 5 -11.82 0.08 20.99
N ALA A 6 -11.06 -0.23 22.03
CA ALA A 6 -10.05 0.65 22.57
C ALA A 6 -8.65 0.34 21.97
N PRO A 7 -7.76 1.33 21.85
CA PRO A 7 -6.39 1.07 21.46
C PRO A 7 -5.64 0.35 22.58
N ASP A 8 -4.62 -0.41 22.22
CA ASP A 8 -3.66 -0.96 23.19
C ASP A 8 -2.69 0.12 23.69
N SER A 9 -1.73 -0.27 24.54
CA SER A 9 -0.72 0.64 25.09
C SER A 9 0.23 1.25 24.04
N SER A 10 0.23 0.74 22.80
CA SER A 10 0.99 1.29 21.68
C SER A 10 0.17 2.25 20.80
N GLY A 11 -1.09 2.51 21.15
CA GLY A 11 -1.99 3.36 20.35
C GLY A 11 -2.59 2.65 19.14
N VAL A 12 -2.59 1.31 19.15
CA VAL A 12 -3.10 0.49 18.04
C VAL A 12 -4.44 -0.14 18.40
N TRP A 13 -5.45 0.09 17.57
CA TRP A 13 -6.71 -0.62 17.61
C TRP A 13 -6.59 -1.94 16.84
N HIS A 14 -6.95 -3.05 17.49
CA HIS A 14 -7.02 -4.37 16.85
C HIS A 14 -8.47 -4.65 16.48
N ILE A 15 -8.79 -4.57 15.19
CA ILE A 15 -10.16 -4.76 14.72
C ILE A 15 -10.45 -6.27 14.68
N PRO A 16 -11.42 -6.76 15.47
CA PRO A 16 -11.75 -8.17 15.46
C PRO A 16 -12.34 -8.57 14.10
N PRO A 17 -11.96 -9.72 13.54
CA PRO A 17 -12.54 -10.19 12.29
C PRO A 17 -14.00 -10.56 12.48
N LEU A 18 -14.82 -10.31 11.46
CA LEU A 18 -16.16 -10.86 11.37
C LEU A 18 -16.12 -12.30 10.87
N ALA A 19 -17.14 -13.10 11.17
CA ALA A 19 -17.19 -14.52 10.82
C ALA A 19 -17.10 -14.78 9.30
N SER A 20 -17.49 -13.81 8.48
CA SER A 20 -17.43 -13.85 7.02
C SER A 20 -16.15 -13.25 6.43
N ASP A 21 -15.27 -12.69 7.26
CA ASP A 21 -14.09 -11.99 6.76
C ASP A 21 -13.09 -12.98 6.15
N PRO A 22 -12.40 -12.58 5.07
CA PRO A 22 -11.26 -13.34 4.58
C PRO A 22 -10.15 -13.39 5.64
N PRO A 23 -9.20 -14.34 5.53
CA PRO A 23 -8.08 -14.48 6.48
C PRO A 23 -7.13 -13.29 6.37
N MET A 24 -7.46 -12.22 7.10
CA MET A 24 -6.71 -10.98 7.20
C MET A 24 -6.81 -10.38 8.60
N ARG A 25 -5.85 -9.54 8.95
CA ARG A 25 -5.85 -8.72 10.17
C ARG A 25 -6.00 -7.26 9.79
N VAL A 26 -6.97 -6.59 10.39
CA VAL A 26 -7.14 -5.14 10.25
C VAL A 26 -6.74 -4.47 11.56
N ARG A 27 -5.90 -3.44 11.45
CA ARG A 27 -5.48 -2.59 12.58
C ARG A 27 -5.70 -1.14 12.23
N ALA A 28 -5.91 -0.31 13.25
CA ALA A 28 -5.98 1.13 13.06
C ALA A 28 -5.04 1.86 14.03
N ALA A 29 -4.65 3.07 13.67
CA ALA A 29 -3.90 3.98 14.52
C ALA A 29 -4.27 5.43 14.20
N GLU A 30 -4.04 6.32 15.16
CA GLU A 30 -4.45 7.72 15.11
C GLU A 30 -3.72 8.50 13.99
N LEU A 31 -4.44 9.43 13.37
CA LEU A 31 -3.88 10.47 12.50
C LEU A 31 -4.20 11.85 13.09
N SER A 32 -3.36 12.83 12.77
CA SER A 32 -3.61 14.23 13.11
C SER A 32 -4.57 14.85 12.11
N HIS A 33 -5.75 15.24 12.57
CA HIS A 33 -6.73 16.02 11.81
C HIS A 33 -7.48 16.99 12.75
N ARG A 34 -8.42 17.80 12.24
CA ARG A 34 -9.20 18.74 13.07
C ARG A 34 -10.19 18.05 14.02
N VAL A 35 -10.55 16.81 13.71
CA VAL A 35 -11.39 15.94 14.53
C VAL A 35 -10.71 14.56 14.61
N PRO A 36 -11.05 13.73 15.62
CA PRO A 36 -10.48 12.39 15.73
C PRO A 36 -10.64 11.60 14.44
N THR A 37 -9.54 10.99 14.01
CA THR A 37 -9.45 10.23 12.75
C THR A 37 -8.42 9.11 12.92
N VAL A 38 -8.54 8.07 12.10
CA VAL A 38 -7.64 6.92 12.11
C VAL A 38 -7.31 6.50 10.68
N GLY A 39 -6.13 5.89 10.52
CA GLY A 39 -5.79 5.12 9.32
C GLY A 39 -5.96 3.63 9.60
N PHE A 40 -6.25 2.86 8.56
CA PHE A 40 -6.41 1.40 8.64
C PHE A 40 -5.29 0.70 7.86
N ALA A 41 -4.71 -0.32 8.47
CA ALA A 41 -3.80 -1.26 7.82
C ALA A 41 -4.45 -2.65 7.77
N ALA A 42 -4.72 -3.12 6.55
CA ALA A 42 -5.21 -4.47 6.28
C ALA A 42 -4.05 -5.34 5.83
N LEU A 43 -3.74 -6.37 6.60
CA LEU A 43 -2.68 -7.33 6.35
C LEU A 43 -3.29 -8.70 6.08
N GLU A 44 -3.12 -9.21 4.87
CA GLU A 44 -3.47 -10.60 4.60
C GLU A 44 -2.63 -11.56 5.44
N ASP A 45 -3.23 -12.69 5.80
CA ASP A 45 -2.47 -13.79 6.38
C ASP A 45 -1.43 -14.30 5.38
N GLU A 46 -0.31 -14.72 5.95
CA GLU A 46 0.81 -15.22 5.18
C GLU A 46 0.43 -16.53 4.51
N ARG A 47 0.46 -16.54 3.17
CA ARG A 47 0.20 -17.74 2.37
C ARG A 47 1.54 -18.40 2.08
N PRO A 48 1.74 -19.67 2.48
CA PRO A 48 2.93 -20.42 2.13
C PRO A 48 3.10 -20.48 0.62
N GLY A 49 4.31 -20.27 0.13
CA GLY A 49 4.57 -20.34 -1.29
C GLY A 49 4.33 -21.74 -1.87
N GLY A 50 4.07 -21.76 -3.18
CA GLY A 50 3.94 -23.00 -3.93
C GLY A 50 5.26 -23.77 -4.00
N VAL A 51 5.18 -25.10 -4.03
CA VAL A 51 6.32 -25.98 -4.22
C VAL A 51 6.52 -26.21 -5.72
N ASP A 52 7.77 -26.11 -6.20
CA ASP A 52 8.16 -26.62 -7.51
C ASP A 52 8.22 -28.15 -7.47
N ALA A 53 7.03 -28.76 -7.52
CA ALA A 53 6.87 -30.20 -7.47
C ALA A 53 7.52 -30.90 -8.67
N ALA A 54 7.60 -30.23 -9.83
CA ALA A 54 8.18 -30.79 -11.05
C ALA A 54 9.68 -31.06 -10.87
N SER A 55 10.40 -30.16 -10.20
CA SER A 55 11.82 -30.33 -9.87
C SER A 55 12.05 -31.23 -8.64
N LEU A 56 11.17 -31.15 -7.64
CA LEU A 56 11.38 -31.82 -6.35
C LEU A 56 11.00 -33.31 -6.37
N LEU A 57 9.86 -33.68 -6.96
CA LEU A 57 9.36 -35.07 -6.91
C LEU A 57 10.33 -36.10 -7.52
N PRO A 58 11.01 -35.83 -8.66
CA PRO A 58 11.99 -36.76 -9.20
C PRO A 58 13.16 -37.04 -8.25
N ILE A 59 13.63 -36.02 -7.52
CA ILE A 59 14.72 -36.16 -6.53
C ILE A 59 14.26 -37.07 -5.38
N LEU A 60 13.07 -36.80 -4.82
CA LEU A 60 12.53 -37.60 -3.73
C LEU A 60 12.31 -39.06 -4.12
N ALA A 61 11.78 -39.30 -5.33
CA ALA A 61 11.54 -40.64 -5.85
C ALA A 61 12.85 -41.43 -6.05
N ALA A 62 13.88 -40.80 -6.60
CA ALA A 62 15.20 -41.42 -6.79
C ALA A 62 15.87 -41.81 -5.46
N GLU A 63 15.53 -41.09 -4.40
CA GLU A 63 16.09 -41.26 -3.06
C GLU A 63 15.17 -42.06 -2.12
N GLY A 64 14.05 -42.58 -2.63
CA GLY A 64 13.08 -43.35 -1.84
C GLY A 64 12.37 -42.56 -0.73
N VAL A 65 12.38 -41.22 -0.83
CA VAL A 65 11.74 -40.33 0.15
C VAL A 65 10.28 -40.08 -0.23
N PRO A 66 9.31 -40.27 0.68
CA PRO A 66 7.90 -40.08 0.35
C PRO A 66 7.55 -38.61 0.13
N ALA A 67 6.58 -38.34 -0.75
CA ALA A 67 6.09 -36.99 -1.03
C ALA A 67 5.51 -36.28 0.22
N SER A 68 5.13 -37.02 1.27
CA SER A 68 4.73 -36.45 2.57
C SER A 68 5.84 -35.61 3.22
N ALA A 69 7.11 -35.84 2.87
CA ALA A 69 8.26 -35.07 3.33
C ALA A 69 8.26 -33.61 2.84
N ILE A 70 7.52 -33.29 1.75
CA ILE A 70 7.39 -31.93 1.21
C ILE A 70 6.83 -30.96 2.26
N GLY A 71 5.99 -31.45 3.18
CA GLY A 71 5.43 -30.63 4.26
C GLY A 71 6.52 -30.00 5.14
N ALA A 72 7.62 -30.70 5.38
CA ALA A 72 8.77 -30.18 6.15
C ALA A 72 9.43 -29.01 5.41
N LEU A 73 9.72 -29.17 4.13
CA LEU A 73 10.26 -28.09 3.29
C LEU A 73 9.33 -26.87 3.25
N LYS A 74 8.01 -27.07 3.16
CA LYS A 74 7.04 -25.95 3.21
C LYS A 74 7.03 -25.20 4.54
N ARG A 75 7.46 -25.82 5.64
CA ARG A 75 7.63 -25.17 6.95
C ARG A 75 9.02 -24.56 7.14
N GLY A 76 9.88 -24.61 6.12
CA GLY A 76 11.26 -24.13 6.21
C GLY A 76 12.22 -25.14 6.86
N GLU A 77 11.76 -26.36 7.16
CA GLU A 77 12.60 -27.40 7.73
C GLU A 77 13.47 -28.03 6.61
N PRO A 78 14.80 -28.13 6.79
CA PRO A 78 15.66 -28.79 5.82
C PRO A 78 15.35 -30.30 5.76
N LEU A 79 15.41 -30.88 4.57
CA LEU A 79 15.15 -32.30 4.33
C LEU A 79 16.45 -33.03 3.98
N SER A 80 16.94 -33.88 4.88
CA SER A 80 18.09 -34.75 4.64
C SER A 80 17.69 -35.98 3.82
N LEU A 81 18.37 -36.21 2.70
CA LEU A 81 18.18 -37.38 1.83
C LEU A 81 19.14 -38.51 2.24
N PRO A 82 18.84 -39.78 1.90
CA PRO A 82 19.72 -40.93 2.14
C PRO A 82 21.12 -40.79 1.53
N SER A 83 21.25 -40.09 0.39
CA SER A 83 22.56 -39.76 -0.19
C SER A 83 23.39 -38.78 0.65
N GLY A 84 22.84 -38.18 1.70
CA GLY A 84 23.48 -37.15 2.52
C GLY A 84 23.26 -35.72 1.98
N ARG A 85 22.63 -35.57 0.81
CA ARG A 85 22.21 -34.24 0.32
C ARG A 85 21.13 -33.67 1.25
N VAL A 86 21.21 -32.36 1.51
CA VAL A 86 20.19 -31.62 2.25
C VAL A 86 19.47 -30.70 1.29
N LEU A 87 18.15 -30.84 1.22
CA LEU A 87 17.27 -29.93 0.47
C LEU A 87 16.75 -28.83 1.38
N THR A 88 16.65 -27.62 0.85
CA THR A 88 16.15 -26.46 1.58
C THR A 88 14.91 -25.88 0.92
N ALA A 89 14.09 -25.15 1.70
CA ALA A 89 12.91 -24.49 1.17
C ALA A 89 13.25 -23.51 0.03
N ALA A 90 14.38 -22.82 0.11
CA ALA A 90 14.80 -21.85 -0.91
C ALA A 90 15.03 -22.46 -2.31
N GLU A 91 15.36 -23.76 -2.39
CA GLU A 91 15.56 -24.45 -3.67
C GLU A 91 14.23 -24.83 -4.35
N PHE A 92 13.16 -25.08 -3.58
CA PHE A 92 11.94 -25.73 -4.10
C PHE A 92 10.63 -25.07 -3.71
N VAL A 93 10.63 -24.14 -2.77
CA VAL A 93 9.43 -23.49 -2.24
C VAL A 93 9.55 -22.01 -2.57
N ARG A 94 8.56 -21.49 -3.29
CA ARG A 94 8.47 -20.05 -3.54
C ARG A 94 8.38 -19.31 -2.20
N PRO A 95 8.86 -18.06 -2.10
CA PRO A 95 8.65 -17.26 -0.91
C PRO A 95 7.17 -17.23 -0.52
N SER A 96 6.90 -17.18 0.77
CA SER A 96 5.57 -16.87 1.27
C SER A 96 5.16 -15.48 0.78
N THR A 97 3.86 -15.29 0.65
CA THR A 97 3.32 -14.04 0.12
C THR A 97 2.18 -13.56 0.99
N ARG A 98 2.11 -12.25 1.14
CA ARG A 98 1.01 -11.54 1.80
C ARG A 98 0.94 -10.15 1.23
N ARG A 99 -0.26 -9.61 1.13
CA ARG A 99 -0.46 -8.21 0.76
C ARG A 99 -0.73 -7.38 2.01
N LYS A 100 -0.22 -6.16 2.02
CA LYS A 100 -0.51 -5.15 3.02
C LYS A 100 -1.03 -3.88 2.35
N LEU A 101 -2.26 -3.52 2.66
CA LEU A 101 -2.91 -2.31 2.18
C LEU A 101 -3.09 -1.35 3.34
N VAL A 102 -2.81 -0.07 3.11
CA VAL A 102 -2.98 0.98 4.12
C VAL A 102 -3.86 2.05 3.52
N VAL A 103 -4.95 2.37 4.20
CA VAL A 103 -5.89 3.43 3.80
C VAL A 103 -5.95 4.43 4.93
N LEU A 104 -5.47 5.64 4.65
CA LEU A 104 -5.52 6.74 5.61
C LEU A 104 -6.80 7.56 5.38
N GLY A 105 -7.46 7.96 6.47
CA GLY A 105 -8.44 9.05 6.41
C GLY A 105 -7.75 10.40 6.23
N ASP A 106 -8.52 11.49 6.34
CA ASP A 106 -7.98 12.84 6.28
C ASP A 106 -6.91 13.05 7.36
N LEU A 107 -5.79 13.69 6.98
CA LEU A 107 -4.67 13.90 7.88
C LEU A 107 -3.75 15.04 7.46
N SER A 108 -3.12 15.67 8.45
CA SER A 108 -1.91 16.48 8.30
C SER A 108 -0.65 15.75 8.75
N ALA A 109 -0.77 14.72 9.59
CA ALA A 109 0.33 13.86 10.01
C ALA A 109 -0.18 12.48 10.44
N ALA A 110 0.68 11.46 10.31
CA ALA A 110 0.43 10.13 10.85
C ALA A 110 1.18 9.95 12.17
N SER A 111 0.55 9.29 13.15
CA SER A 111 1.22 8.88 14.40
C SER A 111 2.36 7.90 14.12
N ASP A 112 3.27 7.74 15.09
CA ASP A 112 4.34 6.74 14.99
C ASP A 112 3.77 5.31 14.89
N ALA A 113 2.72 5.01 15.66
CA ALA A 113 1.98 3.74 15.56
C ALA A 113 1.44 3.50 14.14
N MET A 114 0.86 4.52 13.50
CA MET A 114 0.41 4.40 12.11
C MET A 114 1.58 4.21 11.14
N CYS A 115 2.71 4.91 11.34
CA CYS A 115 3.90 4.73 10.51
C CYS A 115 4.48 3.30 10.62
N GLU A 116 4.46 2.72 11.82
CA GLU A 116 4.85 1.33 12.05
C GLU A 116 3.91 0.34 11.35
N LEU A 117 2.58 0.53 11.51
CA LEU A 117 1.58 -0.29 10.83
C LEU A 117 1.72 -0.21 9.30
N ALA A 118 2.00 0.98 8.78
CA ALA A 118 2.10 1.25 7.35
C ALA A 118 3.44 0.84 6.73
N SER A 119 4.44 0.49 7.54
CA SER A 119 5.77 0.12 7.06
C SER A 119 5.72 -1.07 6.10
N ASP A 120 6.39 -0.97 4.96
CA ASP A 120 6.42 -2.00 3.90
C ASP A 120 5.04 -2.38 3.38
N CYS A 121 4.12 -1.41 3.26
CA CYS A 121 2.84 -1.67 2.60
C CYS A 121 3.01 -1.76 1.08
N ASP A 122 2.22 -2.65 0.47
CA ASP A 122 2.15 -2.78 -0.99
C ASP A 122 1.43 -1.59 -1.61
N LEU A 123 0.42 -1.05 -0.93
CA LEU A 123 -0.30 0.15 -1.35
C LEU A 123 -0.62 1.03 -0.15
N LEU A 124 -0.20 2.30 -0.24
CA LEU A 124 -0.61 3.38 0.65
C LEU A 124 -1.62 4.27 -0.07
N VAL A 125 -2.83 4.39 0.47
CA VAL A 125 -3.84 5.36 0.03
C VAL A 125 -3.79 6.56 0.98
N HIS A 126 -3.55 7.74 0.43
CA HIS A 126 -3.29 8.98 1.17
C HIS A 126 -4.06 10.15 0.56
N GLU A 127 -4.61 11.04 1.37
CA GLU A 127 -5.23 12.27 0.85
C GLU A 127 -4.18 13.26 0.30
N ALA A 128 -4.55 14.06 -0.69
CA ALA A 128 -3.73 15.14 -1.21
C ALA A 128 -4.60 16.36 -1.52
N THR A 129 -5.32 16.85 -0.51
CA THR A 129 -6.35 17.88 -0.66
C THR A 129 -5.83 19.17 -1.29
N ASN A 130 -4.65 19.65 -0.87
CA ASN A 130 -4.09 20.91 -1.33
C ASN A 130 -2.82 20.70 -2.14
N ALA A 131 -2.73 21.29 -3.34
CA ALA A 131 -1.52 21.27 -4.15
C ALA A 131 -1.05 22.70 -4.44
N TYR A 132 0.26 22.88 -4.54
CA TYR A 132 0.84 24.10 -5.10
C TYR A 132 1.22 23.81 -6.55
N LEU A 133 0.37 24.23 -7.48
CA LEU A 133 0.55 24.05 -8.91
C LEU A 133 0.91 25.38 -9.57
N GLU A 134 1.83 25.37 -10.53
CA GLU A 134 2.32 26.60 -11.17
C GLU A 134 1.18 27.34 -11.91
N ARG A 135 0.23 26.57 -12.46
CA ARG A 135 -0.99 27.07 -13.13
C ARG A 135 -1.92 27.87 -12.22
N ASP A 136 -1.83 27.69 -10.90
CA ASP A 136 -2.68 28.39 -9.93
C ASP A 136 -2.11 29.74 -9.51
N ARG A 137 -0.90 30.11 -9.98
CA ARG A 137 -0.22 31.35 -9.58
C ARG A 137 -1.02 32.62 -9.84
N GLU A 138 -1.81 32.70 -10.91
CA GLU A 138 -2.65 33.87 -11.15
C GLU A 138 -3.75 34.03 -10.08
N ARG A 139 -4.26 32.91 -9.56
CA ARG A 139 -5.27 32.89 -8.49
C ARG A 139 -4.65 33.09 -7.11
N GLN A 140 -3.39 32.69 -6.94
CA GLN A 140 -2.66 32.73 -5.68
C GLN A 140 -1.24 33.28 -5.88
N PRO A 141 -1.09 34.57 -6.21
CA PRO A 141 0.20 35.14 -6.65
C PRO A 141 1.26 35.20 -5.54
N THR A 142 0.85 35.09 -4.28
CA THR A 142 1.73 35.08 -3.11
C THR A 142 1.90 33.68 -2.50
N ALA A 143 1.28 32.65 -3.08
CA ALA A 143 1.43 31.29 -2.59
C ALA A 143 2.83 30.75 -2.90
N SER A 144 3.33 29.93 -1.98
CA SER A 144 4.52 29.11 -2.13
C SER A 144 4.16 27.69 -1.72
N ALA A 145 4.99 26.71 -2.09
CA ALA A 145 4.79 25.33 -1.64
C ALA A 145 4.71 25.24 -0.10
N GLU A 146 5.55 26.02 0.59
CA GLU A 146 5.58 26.09 2.06
C GLU A 146 4.30 26.70 2.64
N SER A 147 3.77 27.78 2.05
CA SER A 147 2.56 28.42 2.57
C SER A 147 1.31 27.59 2.30
N VAL A 148 1.24 26.88 1.17
CA VAL A 148 0.17 25.92 0.86
C VAL A 148 0.23 24.73 1.83
N GLU A 149 1.42 24.19 2.09
CA GLU A 149 1.60 23.10 3.05
C GLU A 149 1.23 23.50 4.48
N ALA A 150 1.64 24.69 4.92
CA ALA A 150 1.24 25.23 6.22
C ALA A 150 -0.28 25.42 6.32
N ALA A 151 -0.92 25.92 5.26
CA ALA A 151 -2.37 26.10 5.22
C ALA A 151 -3.13 24.76 5.22
N ALA A 152 -2.62 23.75 4.51
CA ALA A 152 -3.17 22.39 4.54
C ALA A 152 -3.07 21.79 5.94
N THR A 153 -1.89 21.86 6.54
CA THR A 153 -1.61 21.36 7.89
C THR A 153 -2.53 21.98 8.94
N LEU A 154 -2.74 23.31 8.89
CA LEU A 154 -3.64 24.02 9.80
C LEU A 154 -5.10 23.56 9.67
N LYS A 155 -5.51 23.15 8.47
CA LYS A 155 -6.85 22.61 8.19
C LYS A 155 -6.95 21.11 8.45
N GLY A 156 -5.86 20.47 8.89
CA GLY A 156 -5.78 19.04 9.13
C GLY A 156 -5.60 18.20 7.86
N HIS A 157 -5.18 18.80 6.75
CA HIS A 157 -5.05 18.12 5.45
C HIS A 157 -3.60 18.05 4.99
N SER A 158 -3.39 17.31 3.90
CA SER A 158 -2.08 17.07 3.32
C SER A 158 -1.93 17.62 1.90
N THR A 159 -0.66 17.79 1.51
CA THR A 159 -0.24 18.06 0.14
C THR A 159 0.33 16.80 -0.53
N PRO A 160 0.42 16.76 -1.88
CA PRO A 160 1.07 15.65 -2.57
C PRO A 160 2.50 15.41 -2.07
N GLN A 161 3.24 16.47 -1.77
CA GLN A 161 4.59 16.40 -1.22
C GLN A 161 4.62 15.73 0.16
N MET A 162 3.66 16.04 1.05
CA MET A 162 3.52 15.38 2.35
C MET A 162 3.23 13.89 2.19
N ALA A 163 2.31 13.53 1.28
CA ALA A 163 2.00 12.14 0.96
C ALA A 163 3.23 11.38 0.45
N GLY A 164 4.00 11.99 -0.46
CA GLY A 164 5.28 11.45 -0.96
C GLY A 164 6.29 11.22 0.16
N ARG A 165 6.47 12.18 1.08
CA ARG A 165 7.36 12.02 2.24
C ARG A 165 6.93 10.90 3.17
N LEU A 166 5.62 10.74 3.42
CA LEU A 166 5.12 9.63 4.24
C LEU A 166 5.34 8.28 3.55
N ALA A 167 5.03 8.18 2.25
CA ALA A 167 5.30 6.99 1.45
C ALA A 167 6.77 6.57 1.52
N ARG A 168 7.70 7.54 1.43
CA ARG A 168 9.13 7.31 1.63
C ARG A 168 9.43 6.77 3.03
N ARG A 169 8.92 7.43 4.07
CA ARG A 169 9.15 7.08 5.49
C ARG A 169 8.73 5.65 5.78
N VAL A 170 7.59 5.21 5.25
CA VAL A 170 7.04 3.87 5.49
C VAL A 170 7.48 2.84 4.44
N ARG A 171 8.34 3.23 3.48
CA ARG A 171 8.79 2.34 2.39
C ARG A 171 7.61 1.74 1.62
N ALA A 172 6.57 2.55 1.38
CA ALA A 172 5.41 2.14 0.61
C ALA A 172 5.81 1.80 -0.82
N ARG A 173 5.39 0.62 -1.29
CA ARG A 173 5.72 0.19 -2.64
C ARG A 173 4.91 0.92 -3.69
N ASN A 174 3.68 1.31 -3.40
CA ASN A 174 2.83 2.09 -4.28
C ASN A 174 2.08 3.14 -3.47
N LEU A 175 1.83 4.31 -4.07
CA LEU A 175 1.10 5.42 -3.46
C LEU A 175 -0.10 5.78 -4.33
N ALA A 176 -1.30 5.75 -3.76
CA ALA A 176 -2.51 6.29 -4.37
C ALA A 176 -2.92 7.58 -3.64
N LEU A 177 -3.00 8.68 -4.38
CA LEU A 177 -3.47 9.97 -3.91
C LEU A 177 -4.98 10.06 -4.12
N THR A 178 -5.71 10.57 -3.13
CA THR A 178 -7.17 10.76 -3.21
C THR A 178 -7.59 12.05 -2.51
N HIS A 179 -8.91 12.28 -2.41
CA HIS A 179 -9.52 13.39 -1.66
C HIS A 179 -8.96 14.75 -2.10
N PHE A 180 -9.02 15.03 -3.40
CA PHE A 180 -8.56 16.29 -3.97
C PHE A 180 -9.54 17.43 -3.66
N SER A 181 -9.02 18.65 -3.46
CA SER A 181 -9.85 19.85 -3.42
C SER A 181 -10.74 19.94 -4.67
N ALA A 182 -11.98 20.41 -4.50
CA ALA A 182 -12.91 20.65 -5.60
C ALA A 182 -12.39 21.63 -6.68
N MET A 183 -11.30 22.36 -6.39
CA MET A 183 -10.59 23.15 -7.40
C MET A 183 -9.93 22.30 -8.49
N TYR A 184 -9.64 21.03 -8.20
CA TYR A 184 -9.04 20.07 -9.11
C TYR A 184 -10.12 19.08 -9.53
N SER A 185 -10.61 19.24 -10.75
CA SER A 185 -11.61 18.34 -11.33
C SER A 185 -11.01 16.94 -11.51
N GLY A 186 -11.76 15.92 -11.07
CA GLY A 186 -11.46 14.51 -11.32
C GLY A 186 -12.04 14.00 -12.64
N ALA A 187 -12.53 14.88 -13.51
CA ALA A 187 -13.07 14.51 -14.81
C ALA A 187 -11.98 13.95 -15.74
N VAL A 188 -12.40 13.21 -16.77
CA VAL A 188 -11.50 12.53 -17.73
C VAL A 188 -11.20 13.40 -18.95
N ASP A 189 -11.32 14.73 -18.82
CA ASP A 189 -10.88 15.68 -19.85
C ASP A 189 -9.37 15.95 -19.76
N GLU A 190 -8.76 16.36 -20.88
CA GLU A 190 -7.32 16.57 -21.00
C GLU A 190 -6.77 17.54 -19.94
N ALA A 191 -7.49 18.62 -19.62
CA ALA A 191 -7.03 19.61 -18.66
C ALA A 191 -7.01 19.03 -17.24
N SER A 192 -8.06 18.31 -16.85
CA SER A 192 -8.14 17.61 -15.56
C SER A 192 -7.05 16.54 -15.42
N LEU A 193 -6.78 15.76 -16.47
CA LEU A 193 -5.73 14.73 -16.46
C LEU A 193 -4.32 15.33 -16.32
N LEU A 194 -4.05 16.47 -16.97
CA LEU A 194 -2.77 17.18 -16.82
C LEU A 194 -2.55 17.70 -15.39
N VAL A 195 -3.61 18.16 -14.73
CA VAL A 195 -3.56 18.58 -13.31
C VAL A 195 -3.24 17.39 -12.42
N MET A 196 -3.90 16.25 -12.63
CA MET A 196 -3.67 15.04 -11.83
C MET A 196 -2.24 14.50 -12.05
N ALA A 197 -1.73 14.53 -13.28
CA ALA A 197 -0.34 14.16 -13.57
C ALA A 197 0.69 15.08 -12.88
N GLU A 198 0.39 16.37 -12.77
CA GLU A 198 1.23 17.33 -12.03
C GLU A 198 1.22 17.02 -10.52
N ILE A 199 0.05 16.73 -9.95
CA ILE A 199 -0.13 16.28 -8.56
C ILE A 199 0.67 15.00 -8.28
N GLU A 200 0.58 13.99 -9.15
CA GLU A 200 1.38 12.76 -9.05
C GLU A 200 2.88 13.06 -9.07
N SER A 201 3.31 13.95 -9.98
CA SER A 201 4.72 14.34 -10.12
C SER A 201 5.27 14.96 -8.83
N LEU A 202 4.50 15.86 -8.20
CA LEU A 202 4.90 16.48 -6.92
C LEU A 202 5.09 15.44 -5.80
N ALA A 203 4.19 14.47 -5.68
CA ALA A 203 4.34 13.39 -4.70
C ALA A 203 5.53 12.48 -5.03
N ARG A 204 5.72 12.14 -6.31
CA ARG A 204 6.80 11.26 -6.78
C ARG A 204 8.19 11.86 -6.49
N GLN A 205 8.34 13.17 -6.67
CA GLN A 205 9.58 13.91 -6.36
C GLN A 205 9.98 13.81 -4.88
N GLU A 206 9.00 13.73 -3.97
CA GLU A 206 9.26 13.56 -2.53
C GLU A 206 9.37 12.10 -2.09
N CYS A 207 8.65 11.19 -2.76
CA CYS A 207 8.72 9.76 -2.46
C CYS A 207 10.15 9.21 -2.65
N LYS A 208 10.83 9.54 -3.77
CA LYS A 208 12.23 9.16 -4.04
C LYS A 208 12.55 7.67 -3.87
N LEU A 209 11.55 6.80 -3.87
CA LEU A 209 11.72 5.35 -3.84
C LEU A 209 11.73 4.82 -5.27
N ALA A 210 12.82 4.16 -5.65
CA ALA A 210 12.94 3.55 -6.96
C ALA A 210 11.88 2.46 -7.15
N GLY A 211 11.14 2.52 -8.25
CA GLY A 211 10.09 1.54 -8.57
C GLY A 211 8.75 1.76 -7.85
N THR A 212 8.61 2.79 -7.02
CA THR A 212 7.31 3.15 -6.43
C THR A 212 6.44 3.87 -7.46
N ALA A 213 5.31 3.26 -7.81
CA ALA A 213 4.30 3.91 -8.63
C ALA A 213 3.47 4.89 -7.79
N VAL A 214 3.10 6.01 -8.39
CA VAL A 214 2.22 7.03 -7.79
C VAL A 214 1.04 7.22 -8.72
N PHE A 215 -0.17 7.15 -8.18
CA PHE A 215 -1.43 7.27 -8.90
C PHE A 215 -2.29 8.37 -8.28
N ALA A 216 -2.86 9.26 -9.09
CA ALA A 216 -3.98 10.08 -8.68
C ALA A 216 -5.28 9.30 -8.92
N ALA A 217 -5.95 8.92 -7.85
CA ALA A 217 -7.21 8.18 -7.94
C ALA A 217 -8.30 9.02 -8.61
N ARG A 218 -9.21 8.36 -9.31
CA ARG A 218 -10.41 9.01 -9.85
C ARG A 218 -11.63 8.14 -9.59
N ASP A 219 -12.80 8.73 -9.75
CA ASP A 219 -14.05 8.01 -9.56
C ASP A 219 -14.08 6.76 -10.44
N LEU A 220 -14.51 5.63 -9.85
CA LEU A 220 -14.59 4.30 -10.47
C LEU A 220 -13.26 3.65 -10.87
N MET A 221 -12.12 4.29 -10.60
CA MET A 221 -10.81 3.67 -10.82
C MET A 221 -10.62 2.47 -9.90
N SER A 222 -10.10 1.38 -10.47
CA SER A 222 -9.81 0.15 -9.74
C SER A 222 -8.31 -0.13 -9.74
N LEU A 223 -7.74 -0.31 -8.55
CA LEU A 223 -6.34 -0.72 -8.37
C LEU A 223 -6.29 -2.17 -7.92
N THR A 224 -5.73 -3.04 -8.75
CA THR A 224 -5.51 -4.44 -8.37
C THR A 224 -4.09 -4.61 -7.86
N VAL A 225 -3.95 -4.96 -6.58
CA VAL A 225 -2.68 -5.27 -5.95
C VAL A 225 -2.39 -6.77 -6.06
N ALA A 226 -1.44 -7.11 -6.92
CA ALA A 226 -0.96 -8.46 -7.10
C ALA A 226 -0.20 -8.96 -5.86
N VAL A 227 -0.07 -10.28 -5.75
CA VAL A 227 0.58 -10.96 -4.62
C VAL A 227 2.09 -10.67 -4.61
N ASP A 228 2.67 -10.40 -5.77
CA ASP A 228 4.03 -9.92 -5.91
C ASP A 228 4.14 -8.41 -5.71
N GLY A 229 3.10 -7.74 -5.18
CA GLY A 229 2.90 -6.31 -4.88
C GLY A 229 2.97 -5.34 -6.07
N ARG A 230 2.92 -5.84 -7.31
CA ARG A 230 2.67 -4.97 -8.47
C ARG A 230 1.23 -4.48 -8.44
N VAL A 231 1.00 -3.27 -8.93
CA VAL A 231 -0.34 -2.69 -9.06
C VAL A 231 -0.68 -2.56 -10.53
N THR A 232 -1.84 -3.09 -10.92
CA THR A 232 -2.45 -2.80 -12.23
C THR A 232 -3.62 -1.86 -12.05
N VAL A 233 -3.73 -0.91 -12.98
CA VAL A 233 -4.80 0.09 -12.99
C VAL A 233 -5.84 -0.31 -14.01
N ASP A 234 -7.08 -0.45 -13.57
CA ASP A 234 -8.24 -0.42 -14.46
C ASP A 234 -8.87 0.98 -14.35
N ALA A 235 -8.87 1.63 -15.49
CA ALA A 235 -9.26 3.00 -15.71
C ALA A 235 -10.77 3.24 -15.55
N GLY A 236 -11.59 2.19 -15.52
CA GLY A 236 -13.06 2.27 -15.57
C GLY A 236 -13.60 2.41 -17.00
N PRO A 237 -14.93 2.36 -17.19
CA PRO A 237 -15.56 2.31 -18.52
C PRO A 237 -15.29 3.54 -19.41
N ASP A 238 -14.82 4.65 -18.83
CA ASP A 238 -14.59 5.92 -19.53
C ASP A 238 -13.09 6.24 -19.75
N GLY A 239 -12.17 5.33 -19.44
CA GLY A 239 -10.73 5.61 -19.58
C GLY A 239 -10.00 4.65 -20.52
N ASP A 240 -9.55 5.18 -21.65
CA ASP A 240 -8.56 4.52 -22.51
C ASP A 240 -7.27 4.18 -21.73
N GLU A 241 -6.64 3.06 -22.10
CA GLU A 241 -5.36 2.58 -21.58
C GLU A 241 -4.28 3.68 -21.64
N PRO A 242 -3.38 3.77 -20.63
CA PRO A 242 -2.22 4.64 -20.73
C PRO A 242 -1.30 4.14 -21.86
N ALA A 243 -0.94 5.03 -22.78
CA ALA A 243 0.01 4.75 -23.84
C ALA A 243 1.35 4.25 -23.26
N ALA A 244 1.85 3.16 -23.86
CA ALA A 244 3.07 2.43 -23.51
C ALA A 244 4.37 3.25 -23.57
#